data_AF-A0A0P6YM46-F1
#
_entry.id   AF-A0A0P6YM46-F1
#
_cell.length_a   1.000
_cell.length_b   1.000
_cell.length_c   1.000
_cell.angle_alpha   90.00
_cell.angle_beta   90.00
_cell.angle_gamma   90.00
#
_symmetry.space_group_name_H-M   'P 1'
#
loop_
_entity.id
_entity.type
_entity.pdbx_description
1 polymer ?
#
loop_
_entity_poly.entity_id
_entity_poly.type
_entity_poly.pdbx_seq_one_letter_code
_entity_poly.pdbx_strand_id
1 'polypeptide(L)'
;MQLPISQSPAQQQTQPSWFRTLLRHRGVQLTFILWIVGHGLIVLLAKGVLPFDRPAFAGAPFIMQMFVPSIMLLEVFVLMGLTVMLTRKRIIPDLAARAPERSQALRETLGLIAYALFGQALGWILGPLLGFKPFSFHLAGTLVGGHSDLAVAEVWSWAIYNFGFYAVGPYLWFRRRYSAVQLNLVSSNRRNDLLVIAVIGISEILFELTTLSTSLNRLSFSQLALGLPLSFVIYGIGTVLPTMVLIYSILVPRFLKLTNSAITTVLLGGLCYALVHMAEAWTNFSTLTNALISIIFMLINYFGAGMIKTVLTLRTGNAWVHAWGYHAIAPHVIIDTPHIINIFGIR
;
A
#
# COMPACT_ATOMS: atom_id res chain seq x y z
N MET A 1 6.93 1.71 70.26
CA MET A 1 8.09 1.67 69.34
C MET A 1 7.76 0.64 68.27
N GLN A 2 7.18 1.07 67.14
CA GLN A 2 6.82 0.19 66.03
C GLN A 2 7.97 0.17 65.03
N LEU A 3 8.49 -1.03 64.74
CA LEU A 3 9.51 -1.24 63.72
C LEU A 3 8.90 -1.00 62.32
N PRO A 4 9.63 -0.38 61.38
CA PRO A 4 9.17 -0.23 60.02
C PRO A 4 9.24 -1.56 59.28
N ILE A 5 8.12 -1.97 58.68
CA ILE A 5 8.02 -3.11 57.77
C ILE A 5 8.86 -2.77 56.52
N SER A 6 9.91 -3.55 56.29
CA SER A 6 10.73 -3.47 55.09
C SER A 6 9.87 -3.76 53.85
N GLN A 7 9.69 -2.76 52.99
CA GLN A 7 9.12 -2.97 51.67
C GLN A 7 10.10 -3.79 50.84
N SER A 8 9.68 -4.98 50.42
CA SER A 8 10.42 -5.79 49.45
C SER A 8 10.64 -4.98 48.16
N PRO A 9 11.82 -5.04 47.53
CA PRO A 9 12.04 -4.37 46.26
C PRO A 9 11.11 -5.00 45.22
N ALA A 10 10.15 -4.23 44.74
CA ALA A 10 9.34 -4.61 43.59
C ALA A 10 10.29 -4.98 42.46
N GLN A 11 10.22 -6.23 42.00
CA GLN A 11 10.93 -6.69 40.82
C GLN A 11 10.52 -5.77 39.65
N GLN A 12 11.42 -4.86 39.28
CA GLN A 12 11.36 -4.16 38.01
C GLN A 12 11.51 -5.23 36.92
N GLN A 13 10.38 -5.79 36.48
CA GLN A 13 10.34 -6.57 35.25
C GLN A 13 10.81 -5.64 34.14
N THR A 14 12.04 -5.87 33.67
CA THR A 14 12.61 -5.17 32.54
C THR A 14 11.72 -5.47 31.34
N GLN A 15 10.88 -4.50 30.98
CA GLN A 15 10.07 -4.54 29.78
C GLN A 15 11.00 -4.91 28.61
N PRO A 16 10.75 -6.02 27.89
CA PRO A 16 11.61 -6.44 26.80
C PRO A 16 11.70 -5.31 25.78
N SER A 17 12.90 -5.07 25.25
CA SER A 17 13.10 -4.03 24.25
C SER A 17 12.15 -4.23 23.07
N TRP A 18 11.64 -3.13 22.51
CA TRP A 18 10.70 -3.16 21.39
C TRP A 18 11.19 -4.05 20.23
N PHE A 19 12.50 -4.05 19.99
CA PHE A 19 13.17 -4.87 18.99
C PHE A 19 13.06 -6.37 19.31
N ARG A 20 13.26 -6.76 20.57
CA ARG A 20 13.09 -8.15 21.01
C ARG A 20 11.64 -8.60 20.88
N THR A 21 10.68 -7.72 21.16
CA THR A 21 9.26 -7.99 20.96
C THR A 21 8.92 -8.19 19.48
N LEU A 22 9.45 -7.36 18.59
CA LEU A 22 9.28 -7.51 17.15
C LEU A 22 9.84 -8.84 16.64
N LEU A 23 11.08 -9.17 16.99
CA LEU A 23 11.75 -10.41 16.55
C LEU A 23 11.09 -11.68 17.08
N ARG A 24 10.43 -11.62 18.24
CA ARG A 24 9.70 -12.74 18.84
C ARG A 24 8.25 -12.82 18.37
N HIS A 25 7.77 -11.83 17.62
CA HIS A 25 6.40 -11.84 17.12
C HIS A 25 6.25 -12.91 16.03
N ARG A 26 5.42 -13.93 16.28
CA ARG A 26 5.23 -15.07 15.35
C ARG A 26 4.83 -14.62 13.95
N GLY A 27 4.01 -13.58 13.83
CA GLY A 27 3.64 -13.02 12.52
C GLY A 27 4.84 -12.47 11.74
N VAL A 28 5.80 -11.82 12.42
CA VAL A 28 7.01 -11.29 11.77
C VAL A 28 7.92 -12.43 11.32
N GLN A 29 8.11 -13.43 12.17
CA GLN A 29 8.88 -14.63 11.84
C GLN A 29 8.27 -15.37 10.66
N LEU A 30 6.95 -15.58 10.66
CA LEU A 30 6.23 -16.22 9.57
C LEU A 30 6.36 -15.40 8.28
N THR A 31 6.17 -14.08 8.32
CA THR A 31 6.35 -13.22 7.15
C THR A 31 7.78 -13.30 6.61
N PHE A 32 8.79 -13.30 7.47
CA PHE A 32 10.18 -13.43 7.06
C PHE A 32 10.47 -14.79 6.40
N ILE A 33 9.97 -15.88 6.98
CA ILE A 33 10.08 -17.23 6.40
C ILE A 33 9.37 -17.28 5.04
N LEU A 34 8.13 -16.79 4.95
CA LEU A 34 7.36 -16.75 3.71
C LEU A 34 8.04 -15.88 2.64
N TRP A 35 8.71 -14.79 3.03
CA TRP A 35 9.47 -13.96 2.12
C TRP A 35 10.64 -14.74 1.49
N ILE A 36 11.43 -15.44 2.30
CA ILE A 36 12.55 -16.28 1.83
C ILE A 36 12.02 -17.42 0.95
N VAL A 37 11.01 -18.15 1.43
CA VAL A 37 10.41 -19.26 0.68
C VAL A 37 9.83 -18.76 -0.64
N GLY A 38 9.16 -17.62 -0.66
CA GLY A 38 8.60 -17.01 -1.86
C GLY A 38 9.67 -16.72 -2.92
N HIS A 39 10.78 -16.09 -2.52
CA HIS A 39 11.91 -15.88 -3.44
C HIS A 39 12.49 -17.20 -3.96
N GLY A 40 12.70 -18.17 -3.07
CA GLY A 40 13.20 -19.50 -3.44
C GLY A 40 12.28 -20.20 -4.45
N LEU A 41 10.96 -20.17 -4.22
CA LEU A 41 9.97 -20.75 -5.12
C LEU A 41 9.97 -20.07 -6.49
N ILE A 42 10.06 -18.74 -6.55
CA ILE A 42 10.13 -18.04 -7.84
C ILE A 42 11.39 -18.45 -8.59
N VAL A 43 12.55 -18.48 -7.94
CA VAL A 43 13.81 -18.91 -8.57
C VAL A 43 13.70 -20.34 -9.12
N LEU A 44 13.12 -21.26 -8.35
CA LEU A 44 12.95 -22.65 -8.75
C LEU A 44 11.96 -22.81 -9.92
N LEU A 45 10.86 -22.06 -9.91
CA LEU A 45 9.76 -22.23 -10.86
C LEU A 45 9.94 -21.42 -12.15
N ALA A 46 10.56 -20.25 -12.09
CA ALA A 46 10.69 -19.31 -13.21
C ALA A 46 11.76 -19.74 -14.24
N LYS A 47 12.66 -20.68 -13.91
CA LYS A 47 13.72 -21.16 -14.82
C LYS A 47 14.54 -20.02 -15.45
N GLY A 48 14.76 -18.94 -14.71
CA GLY A 48 15.55 -17.78 -15.15
C GLY A 48 14.78 -16.68 -15.90
N VAL A 49 13.45 -16.81 -16.09
CA VAL A 49 12.63 -15.76 -16.73
C VAL A 49 11.26 -15.67 -16.04
N LEU A 50 10.83 -14.45 -15.67
CA LEU A 50 9.50 -14.26 -15.09
C LEU A 50 8.42 -14.51 -16.16
N PRO A 51 7.28 -15.15 -15.82
CA PRO A 51 6.24 -15.50 -16.79
C PRO A 51 5.36 -14.30 -17.18
N PHE A 52 5.77 -13.09 -16.85
CA PHE A 52 5.04 -11.86 -17.10
C PHE A 52 5.98 -10.74 -17.50
N ASP A 53 5.41 -9.81 -18.24
CA ASP A 53 6.14 -8.71 -18.84
C ASP A 53 6.28 -7.53 -17.88
N ARG A 54 7.47 -6.93 -17.87
CA ARG A 54 7.82 -5.75 -17.06
C ARG A 54 8.66 -4.78 -17.90
N PRO A 55 8.05 -4.05 -18.84
CA PRO A 55 8.75 -3.19 -19.79
C PRO A 55 9.77 -2.21 -19.16
N ALA A 56 9.47 -1.65 -18.00
CA ALA A 56 10.35 -0.74 -17.25
C ALA A 56 11.65 -1.43 -16.77
N PHE A 57 11.66 -2.75 -16.72
CA PHE A 57 12.81 -3.59 -16.38
C PHE A 57 13.31 -4.38 -17.60
N ALA A 58 12.90 -4.01 -18.81
CA ALA A 58 13.39 -4.63 -20.04
C ALA A 58 14.92 -4.56 -20.10
N GLY A 59 15.57 -5.71 -20.33
CA GLY A 59 17.03 -5.82 -20.35
C GLY A 59 17.69 -5.97 -18.97
N ALA A 60 16.96 -5.81 -17.86
CA ALA A 60 17.50 -6.12 -16.54
C ALA A 60 17.66 -7.64 -16.36
N PRO A 61 18.80 -8.13 -15.85
CA PRO A 61 18.98 -9.55 -15.56
C PRO A 61 17.91 -10.06 -14.59
N PHE A 62 17.48 -11.31 -14.75
CA PHE A 62 16.46 -11.94 -13.90
C PHE A 62 16.72 -11.76 -12.40
N ILE A 63 17.97 -11.94 -11.98
CA ILE A 63 18.39 -11.77 -10.58
C ILE A 63 18.11 -10.36 -10.08
N MET A 64 18.35 -9.33 -10.91
CA MET A 64 18.06 -7.95 -10.51
C MET A 64 16.55 -7.72 -10.39
N GLN A 65 15.76 -8.23 -11.33
CA GLN A 65 14.30 -8.13 -11.26
C GLN A 65 13.72 -8.78 -9.99
N MET A 66 14.37 -9.82 -9.46
CA MET A 66 14.04 -10.47 -8.20
C MET A 66 14.45 -9.68 -6.96
N PHE A 67 15.58 -8.97 -6.99
CA PHE A 67 16.08 -8.22 -5.84
C PHE A 67 15.47 -6.83 -5.68
N VAL A 68 15.02 -6.19 -6.77
CA VAL A 68 14.42 -4.85 -6.72
C VAL A 68 13.32 -4.74 -5.65
N PRO A 69 12.31 -5.63 -5.59
CA PRO A 69 11.29 -5.54 -4.54
C PRO A 69 11.84 -5.62 -3.11
N SER A 70 12.92 -6.41 -2.90
CA SER A 70 13.58 -6.49 -1.60
C SER A 70 14.36 -5.22 -1.26
N ILE A 71 14.96 -4.54 -2.24
CA ILE A 71 15.59 -3.23 -2.06
C ILE A 71 14.52 -2.18 -1.70
N MET A 72 13.39 -2.16 -2.41
CA MET A 72 12.26 -1.29 -2.07
C MET A 72 11.72 -1.57 -0.66
N LEU A 73 11.70 -2.84 -0.23
CA LEU A 73 11.30 -3.17 1.13
C LEU A 73 12.26 -2.60 2.20
N LEU A 74 13.57 -2.52 1.92
CA LEU A 74 14.53 -1.90 2.83
C LEU A 74 14.24 -0.41 3.01
N GLU A 75 13.95 0.29 1.92
CA GLU A 75 13.51 1.69 1.97
C GLU A 75 12.22 1.84 2.81
N VAL A 76 11.22 0.99 2.57
CA VAL A 76 9.99 0.95 3.36
C VAL A 76 10.29 0.84 4.86
N PHE A 77 11.25 0.00 5.27
CA PHE A 77 11.64 -0.10 6.67
C PHE A 77 12.30 1.18 7.21
N VAL A 78 13.12 1.86 6.40
CA VAL A 78 13.69 3.17 6.75
C VAL A 78 12.57 4.19 6.98
N LEU A 79 11.60 4.29 6.07
CA LEU A 79 10.46 5.22 6.19
C LEU A 79 9.56 4.90 7.38
N MET A 80 9.38 3.61 7.70
CA MET A 80 8.67 3.19 8.92
C MET A 80 9.42 3.67 10.17
N GLY A 81 10.75 3.50 10.19
CA GLY A 81 11.62 4.01 11.25
C GLY A 81 11.55 5.52 11.42
N LEU A 82 11.62 6.27 10.31
CA LEU A 82 11.44 7.73 10.29
C LEU A 82 10.07 8.14 10.82
N THR A 83 9.00 7.44 10.41
CA THR A 83 7.64 7.70 10.91
C THR A 83 7.56 7.52 12.42
N VAL A 84 8.12 6.43 12.96
CA VAL A 84 8.17 6.18 14.41
C VAL A 84 8.98 7.27 15.11
N MET A 85 10.12 7.67 14.54
CA MET A 85 10.96 8.73 15.08
C MET A 85 10.23 10.09 15.13
N LEU A 86 9.59 10.51 14.04
CA LEU A 86 8.88 11.78 13.92
C LEU A 86 7.63 11.85 14.83
N THR A 87 7.06 10.69 15.16
CA THR A 87 5.88 10.56 16.02
C THR A 87 6.21 10.11 17.44
N ARG A 88 7.49 9.99 17.83
CA ARG A 88 7.90 9.44 19.14
C ARG A 88 7.42 10.26 20.35
N LYS A 89 7.24 11.56 20.18
CA LYS A 89 6.74 12.49 21.21
C LYS A 89 5.24 12.78 21.09
N ARG A 90 4.55 12.14 20.14
CA ARG A 90 3.12 12.34 19.88
C ARG A 90 2.31 11.45 20.80
N ILE A 91 1.18 11.96 21.29
CA ILE A 91 0.11 11.11 21.83
C ILE A 91 -0.53 10.37 20.64
N ILE A 92 -0.26 9.08 20.53
CA ILE A 92 -0.76 8.25 19.44
C ILE A 92 -2.27 8.04 19.67
N PRO A 93 -3.14 8.38 18.70
CA PRO A 93 -4.56 8.14 18.86
C PRO A 93 -4.86 6.65 19.01
N ASP A 94 -5.81 6.31 19.87
CA ASP A 94 -6.31 4.94 19.96
C ASP A 94 -7.24 4.66 18.75
N LEU A 95 -6.70 3.98 17.73
CA LEU A 95 -7.48 3.59 16.56
C LEU A 95 -8.43 2.43 16.84
N ALA A 96 -8.17 1.59 17.84
CA ALA A 96 -9.06 0.48 18.16
C ALA A 96 -10.38 1.02 18.74
N ALA A 97 -10.31 2.08 19.56
CA ALA A 97 -11.49 2.78 20.08
C ALA A 97 -12.32 3.47 18.99
N ARG A 98 -11.77 3.67 17.78
CA ARG A 98 -12.50 4.25 16.63
C ARG A 98 -13.31 3.23 15.84
N ALA A 99 -13.04 1.94 16.03
CA ALA A 99 -13.80 0.85 15.45
C ALA A 99 -14.98 0.44 16.37
N PRO A 100 -16.06 -0.15 15.81
CA PRO A 100 -17.15 -0.67 16.63
C PRO A 100 -16.70 -1.85 17.50
N GLU A 101 -17.63 -2.40 18.29
CA GLU A 101 -17.35 -3.58 19.09
C GLU A 101 -16.89 -4.78 18.25
N ARG A 102 -16.13 -5.68 18.88
CA ARG A 102 -15.35 -6.73 18.19
C ARG A 102 -16.19 -7.57 17.23
N SER A 103 -17.41 -7.95 17.62
CA SER A 103 -18.32 -8.76 16.79
C SER A 103 -18.78 -8.00 15.53
N GLN A 104 -19.10 -6.72 15.65
CA GLN A 104 -19.45 -5.87 14.53
C GLN A 104 -18.22 -5.57 13.65
N ALA A 105 -17.07 -5.30 14.27
CA ALA A 105 -15.82 -5.09 13.54
C ALA A 105 -15.46 -6.31 12.67
N LEU A 106 -15.66 -7.53 13.18
CA LEU A 106 -15.44 -8.75 12.42
C LEU A 106 -16.37 -8.84 11.20
N ARG A 107 -17.67 -8.63 11.39
CA ARG A 107 -18.66 -8.66 10.31
C ARG A 107 -18.36 -7.62 9.24
N GLU A 108 -18.03 -6.40 9.64
CA GLU A 108 -17.68 -5.31 8.72
C GLU A 108 -16.38 -5.61 7.97
N THR A 109 -15.36 -6.15 8.65
CA THR A 109 -14.11 -6.57 8.02
C THR A 109 -14.33 -7.67 6.98
N LEU A 110 -15.04 -8.75 7.34
CA LEU A 110 -15.31 -9.84 6.40
C LEU A 110 -16.18 -9.37 5.23
N GLY A 111 -17.20 -8.56 5.50
CA GLY A 111 -18.06 -7.96 4.48
C GLY A 111 -17.27 -7.07 3.51
N LEU A 112 -16.33 -6.26 4.01
CA LEU A 112 -15.47 -5.43 3.16
C LEU A 112 -14.46 -6.23 2.36
N ILE A 113 -13.89 -7.30 2.93
CA ILE A 113 -13.00 -8.20 2.18
C ILE A 113 -13.79 -8.86 1.04
N ALA A 114 -14.98 -9.39 1.33
CA ALA A 114 -15.86 -9.97 0.32
C ALA A 114 -16.27 -8.93 -0.76
N TYR A 115 -16.59 -7.71 -0.34
CA TYR A 115 -16.89 -6.60 -1.24
C TYR A 115 -15.70 -6.26 -2.14
N ALA A 116 -14.49 -6.19 -1.59
CA ALA A 116 -13.28 -5.89 -2.35
C ALA A 116 -12.97 -6.99 -3.37
N LEU A 117 -13.07 -8.27 -2.97
CA LEU A 117 -12.91 -9.41 -3.87
C LEU A 117 -13.96 -9.42 -4.99
N PHE A 118 -15.21 -9.10 -4.66
CA PHE A 118 -16.26 -8.96 -5.66
C PHE A 118 -15.96 -7.82 -6.65
N GLY A 119 -15.45 -6.68 -6.17
CA GLY A 119 -14.94 -5.61 -7.02
C GLY A 119 -13.84 -6.11 -7.96
N GLN A 120 -12.86 -6.84 -7.45
CA GLN A 120 -11.75 -7.33 -8.30
C GLN A 120 -12.27 -8.27 -9.39
N ALA A 121 -13.17 -9.19 -9.05
CA ALA A 121 -13.80 -10.09 -10.02
C ALA A 121 -14.67 -9.32 -11.04
N LEU A 122 -15.41 -8.31 -10.59
CA LEU A 122 -16.24 -7.50 -11.47
C LEU A 122 -15.38 -6.66 -12.42
N GLY A 123 -14.34 -6.00 -11.94
CA GLY A 123 -13.39 -5.24 -12.75
C GLY A 123 -12.66 -6.12 -13.77
N TRP A 124 -12.32 -7.35 -13.39
CA TRP A 124 -11.76 -8.35 -14.28
C TRP A 124 -12.66 -8.64 -15.48
N ILE A 125 -13.98 -8.70 -15.26
CA ILE A 125 -14.97 -9.03 -16.31
C ILE A 125 -15.36 -7.78 -17.11
N LEU A 126 -15.64 -6.66 -16.43
CA LEU A 126 -16.15 -5.44 -17.06
C LEU A 126 -15.16 -4.80 -18.02
N GLY A 127 -13.87 -4.77 -17.68
CA GLY A 127 -12.83 -4.21 -18.56
C GLY A 127 -12.87 -4.85 -19.96
N PRO A 128 -12.69 -6.18 -20.07
CA PRO A 128 -12.79 -6.90 -21.34
C PRO A 128 -14.14 -6.76 -22.06
N LEU A 129 -15.26 -6.72 -21.34
CA LEU A 129 -16.57 -6.49 -21.94
C LEU A 129 -16.70 -5.12 -22.61
N LEU A 130 -15.95 -4.12 -22.14
CA LEU A 130 -15.87 -2.78 -22.74
C LEU A 130 -14.77 -2.67 -23.81
N GLY A 131 -14.08 -3.78 -24.14
CA GLY A 131 -12.95 -3.79 -25.06
C GLY A 131 -11.64 -3.28 -24.44
N PHE A 132 -11.57 -3.20 -23.11
CA PHE A 132 -10.41 -2.72 -22.35
C PHE A 132 -9.67 -3.86 -21.65
N LYS A 133 -8.54 -3.57 -21.02
CA LYS A 133 -7.88 -4.49 -20.08
C LYS A 133 -8.73 -4.67 -18.81
N PRO A 134 -8.56 -5.79 -18.09
CA PRO A 134 -9.11 -5.97 -16.74
C PRO A 134 -8.87 -4.74 -15.86
N PHE A 135 -9.92 -4.26 -15.18
CA PHE A 135 -9.77 -3.20 -14.20
C PHE A 135 -9.23 -3.76 -12.89
N SER A 136 -7.96 -3.50 -12.61
CA SER A 136 -7.29 -3.75 -11.33
C SER A 136 -7.27 -2.50 -10.46
N PHE A 137 -6.62 -2.59 -9.29
CA PHE A 137 -6.32 -1.47 -8.41
C PHE A 137 -5.26 -0.50 -8.97
N HIS A 138 -4.44 -0.94 -9.94
CA HIS A 138 -3.68 -0.06 -10.82
C HIS A 138 -4.18 -0.10 -12.25
N LEU A 139 -3.89 0.98 -12.97
CA LEU A 139 -4.02 1.03 -14.41
C LEU A 139 -3.02 0.04 -15.03
N ALA A 140 -3.39 -0.58 -16.15
CA ALA A 140 -2.47 -1.46 -16.84
C ALA A 140 -1.17 -0.72 -17.22
N GLY A 141 -0.01 -1.26 -16.84
CA GLY A 141 1.29 -0.64 -17.12
C GLY A 141 1.82 0.33 -16.05
N THR A 142 1.05 0.62 -15.00
CA THR A 142 1.54 1.33 -13.80
C THR A 142 2.75 0.60 -13.18
N LEU A 143 3.78 1.35 -12.76
CA LEU A 143 5.04 0.93 -12.13
C LEU A 143 5.98 0.05 -12.97
N VAL A 144 5.44 -0.72 -13.92
CA VAL A 144 6.21 -1.67 -14.72
C VAL A 144 6.25 -1.30 -16.20
N GLY A 145 5.56 -0.24 -16.61
CA GLY A 145 5.39 0.14 -18.02
C GLY A 145 4.42 -0.79 -18.75
N GLY A 146 3.93 -0.36 -19.90
CA GLY A 146 3.06 -1.16 -20.77
C GLY A 146 3.52 -1.05 -22.24
N HIS A 147 3.45 -2.17 -22.97
CA HIS A 147 3.66 -2.20 -24.42
C HIS A 147 2.36 -1.96 -25.22
N SER A 148 1.20 -2.00 -24.57
CA SER A 148 -0.09 -1.75 -25.20
C SER A 148 -0.50 -0.29 -25.08
N ASP A 149 -0.88 0.31 -26.20
CA ASP A 149 -1.49 1.64 -26.24
C ASP A 149 -2.86 1.57 -25.54
N LEU A 150 -2.93 2.04 -24.30
CA LEU A 150 -4.21 2.21 -23.62
C LEU A 150 -4.97 3.35 -24.27
N ALA A 151 -6.27 3.18 -24.46
CA ALA A 151 -7.12 4.28 -24.89
C ALA A 151 -7.33 5.26 -23.73
N VAL A 152 -7.43 6.56 -24.01
CA VAL A 152 -7.82 7.56 -22.99
C VAL A 152 -9.15 7.19 -22.30
N ALA A 153 -10.09 6.63 -23.05
CA ALA A 153 -11.37 6.15 -22.53
C ALA A 153 -11.20 5.00 -21.51
N GLU A 154 -10.23 4.12 -21.72
CA GLU A 154 -9.90 3.03 -20.81
C GLU A 154 -9.40 3.57 -19.48
N VAL A 155 -8.50 4.57 -19.51
CA VAL A 155 -7.95 5.20 -18.30
C VAL A 155 -9.04 5.82 -17.44
N TRP A 156 -9.93 6.60 -18.04
CA TRP A 156 -11.03 7.22 -17.29
C TRP A 156 -12.07 6.20 -16.81
N SER A 157 -12.37 5.18 -17.60
CA SER A 157 -13.28 4.10 -17.20
C SER A 157 -12.73 3.35 -16.00
N TRP A 158 -11.43 3.00 -16.03
CA TRP A 158 -10.72 2.39 -14.91
C TRP A 158 -10.73 3.29 -13.66
N ALA A 159 -10.42 4.57 -13.80
CA ALA A 159 -10.35 5.50 -12.68
C ALA A 159 -11.73 5.71 -12.02
N ILE A 160 -12.78 5.92 -12.83
CA ILE A 160 -14.15 6.10 -12.36
C ILE A 160 -14.68 4.82 -11.70
N TYR A 161 -14.40 3.66 -12.30
CA TYR A 161 -14.76 2.36 -11.72
C TYR A 161 -14.15 2.19 -10.33
N ASN A 162 -12.84 2.36 -10.21
CA ASN A 162 -12.16 2.19 -8.94
C ASN A 162 -12.61 3.23 -7.91
N PHE A 163 -12.77 4.48 -8.31
CA PHE A 163 -13.26 5.54 -7.42
C PHE A 163 -14.67 5.25 -6.91
N GLY A 164 -15.60 4.90 -7.81
CA GLY A 164 -16.98 4.59 -7.46
C GLY A 164 -17.07 3.38 -6.53
N PHE A 165 -16.39 2.30 -6.90
CA PHE A 165 -16.49 1.02 -6.22
C PHE A 165 -15.69 0.98 -4.91
N TYR A 166 -14.43 1.42 -4.90
CA TYR A 166 -13.56 1.25 -3.73
C TYR A 166 -13.45 2.49 -2.83
N ALA A 167 -13.79 3.68 -3.33
CA ALA A 167 -13.84 4.89 -2.50
C ALA A 167 -15.26 5.29 -2.14
N VAL A 168 -16.09 5.68 -3.13
CA VAL A 168 -17.40 6.28 -2.90
C VAL A 168 -18.37 5.31 -2.21
N GLY A 169 -18.51 4.09 -2.71
CA GLY A 169 -19.40 3.08 -2.13
C GLY A 169 -19.12 2.81 -0.65
N PRO A 170 -17.90 2.36 -0.30
CA PRO A 170 -17.48 2.16 1.08
C PRO A 170 -17.60 3.44 1.92
N TYR A 171 -17.14 4.58 1.42
CA TYR A 171 -17.23 5.85 2.15
C TYR A 171 -18.67 6.19 2.52
N LEU A 172 -19.60 6.17 1.57
CA LEU A 172 -21.00 6.51 1.83
C LEU A 172 -21.67 5.51 2.78
N TRP A 173 -21.38 4.21 2.67
CA TRP A 173 -21.92 3.22 3.58
C TRP A 173 -21.42 3.43 5.02
N PHE A 174 -20.11 3.66 5.20
CA PHE A 174 -19.49 3.78 6.51
C PHE A 174 -19.75 5.17 7.13
N ARG A 175 -19.78 6.23 6.32
CA ARG A 175 -20.01 7.61 6.80
C ARG A 175 -21.38 7.82 7.42
N ARG A 176 -22.39 7.04 7.02
CA ARG A 176 -23.73 7.01 7.64
C ARG A 176 -23.72 6.46 9.07
N ARG A 177 -22.71 5.67 9.44
CA ARG A 177 -22.60 4.96 10.73
C ARG A 177 -21.51 5.53 11.62
N TYR A 178 -20.49 6.14 11.02
CA TYR A 178 -19.28 6.56 11.69
C TYR A 178 -18.96 8.03 11.36
N SER A 179 -18.49 8.76 12.37
CA SER A 179 -17.96 10.11 12.21
C SER A 179 -16.67 10.11 11.39
N ALA A 180 -16.30 11.28 10.85
CA ALA A 180 -15.04 11.44 10.13
C ALA A 180 -13.81 11.12 11.01
N VAL A 181 -13.88 11.37 12.33
CA VAL A 181 -12.82 10.99 13.28
C VAL A 181 -12.71 9.47 13.39
N GLN A 182 -13.84 8.76 13.52
CA GLN A 182 -13.87 7.29 13.58
C GLN A 182 -13.37 6.63 12.29
N LEU A 183 -13.49 7.31 11.15
CA LEU A 183 -12.97 6.89 9.84
C LEU A 183 -11.54 7.37 9.56
N ASN A 184 -10.82 7.88 10.57
CA ASN A 184 -9.46 8.40 10.43
C ASN A 184 -9.31 9.48 9.34
N LEU A 185 -10.35 10.28 9.09
CA LEU A 185 -10.35 11.34 8.07
C LEU A 185 -10.00 12.71 8.63
N VAL A 186 -9.83 12.81 9.95
CA VAL A 186 -9.56 14.07 10.66
C VAL A 186 -8.26 13.96 11.43
N SER A 187 -7.36 14.90 11.18
CA SER A 187 -6.11 15.05 11.94
C SER A 187 -6.39 15.50 13.37
N SER A 188 -5.77 14.84 14.34
CA SER A 188 -5.70 15.31 15.74
C SER A 188 -4.47 16.19 16.01
N ASN A 189 -3.52 16.29 15.07
CA ASN A 189 -2.33 17.11 15.19
C ASN A 189 -1.81 17.51 13.80
N ARG A 190 -2.40 18.57 13.24
CA ARG A 190 -2.13 19.02 11.86
C ARG A 190 -0.66 19.35 11.61
N ARG A 191 0.02 19.95 12.59
CA ARG A 191 1.43 20.35 12.47
C ARG A 191 2.35 19.13 12.37
N ASN A 192 2.16 18.13 13.23
CA ASN A 192 2.96 16.91 13.16
C ASN A 192 2.59 16.06 11.95
N ASP A 193 1.31 16.00 11.55
CA ASP A 193 0.90 15.35 10.31
C ASP A 193 1.58 15.99 9.08
N LEU A 194 1.61 17.33 8.99
CA LEU A 194 2.29 18.04 7.91
C LEU A 194 3.80 17.75 7.90
N LEU A 195 4.44 17.69 9.07
CA LEU A 195 5.86 17.33 9.17
C LEU A 195 6.11 15.90 8.67
N VAL A 196 5.27 14.94 9.06
CA VAL A 196 5.38 13.55 8.60
C VAL A 196 5.16 13.47 7.10
N ILE A 197 4.13 14.13 6.57
CA ILE A 197 3.86 14.19 5.12
C ILE A 197 5.06 14.76 4.38
N ALA A 198 5.61 15.89 4.83
CA ALA A 198 6.73 16.55 4.18
C ALA A 198 8.00 15.67 4.20
N VAL A 199 8.37 15.11 5.36
CA VAL A 199 9.60 14.31 5.46
C VAL A 199 9.48 13.02 4.67
N ILE A 200 8.37 12.28 4.82
CA ILE A 200 8.20 11.00 4.11
C ILE A 200 8.06 11.26 2.60
N GLY A 201 7.27 12.26 2.20
CA GLY A 201 7.09 12.59 0.78
C GLY A 201 8.39 13.03 0.11
N ILE A 202 9.19 13.88 0.76
CA ILE A 202 10.50 14.28 0.22
C ILE A 202 11.46 13.09 0.16
N SER A 203 11.51 12.25 1.21
CA SER A 203 12.37 11.07 1.21
C SER A 203 12.04 10.11 0.06
N GLU A 204 10.75 9.82 -0.15
CA GLU A 204 10.29 8.95 -1.22
C GLU A 204 10.60 9.55 -2.61
N ILE A 205 10.28 10.83 -2.82
CA ILE A 205 10.56 11.52 -4.09
C ILE A 205 12.06 11.48 -4.40
N LEU A 206 12.92 11.75 -3.40
CA LEU A 206 14.37 11.70 -3.60
C LEU A 206 14.84 10.28 -3.94
N PHE A 207 14.30 9.27 -3.28
CA PHE A 207 14.65 7.89 -3.57
C PHE A 207 14.23 7.49 -4.98
N GLU A 208 12.99 7.75 -5.39
CA GLU A 208 12.52 7.45 -6.74
C GLU A 208 13.31 8.20 -7.80
N LEU A 209 13.62 9.47 -7.57
CA LEU A 209 14.41 10.28 -8.50
C LEU A 209 15.85 9.77 -8.65
N THR A 210 16.42 9.20 -7.59
CA THR A 210 17.82 8.72 -7.61
C THR A 210 17.96 7.27 -8.05
N THR A 211 16.91 6.44 -7.87
CA THR A 211 16.99 5.00 -8.11
C THR A 211 16.13 4.52 -9.29
N LEU A 212 15.05 5.23 -9.66
CA LEU A 212 14.06 4.77 -10.63
C LEU A 212 13.85 5.75 -11.81
N SER A 213 14.07 7.06 -11.66
CA SER A 213 13.59 8.07 -12.62
C SER A 213 14.48 8.35 -13.84
N THR A 214 15.01 7.33 -14.51
CA THR A 214 15.76 7.56 -15.77
C THR A 214 14.89 8.10 -16.91
N SER A 215 13.57 7.86 -16.84
CA SER A 215 12.61 8.22 -17.89
C SER A 215 12.08 9.66 -17.79
N LEU A 216 11.97 10.24 -16.59
CA LEU A 216 11.51 11.63 -16.43
C LEU A 216 12.47 12.64 -17.05
N ASN A 217 13.78 12.37 -16.99
CA ASN A 217 14.82 13.22 -17.57
C ASN A 217 14.75 13.31 -19.11
N ARG A 218 13.95 12.45 -19.75
CA ARG A 218 13.77 12.43 -21.21
C ARG A 218 12.55 13.25 -21.66
N LEU A 219 11.75 13.75 -20.73
CA LEU A 219 10.53 14.50 -21.03
C LEU A 219 10.81 16.00 -21.15
N SER A 220 10.11 16.67 -22.06
CA SER A 220 10.16 18.13 -22.20
C SER A 220 9.45 18.83 -21.05
N PHE A 221 9.68 20.14 -20.89
CA PHE A 221 8.97 20.93 -19.87
C PHE A 221 7.45 20.94 -20.09
N SER A 222 6.97 21.02 -21.33
CA SER A 222 5.51 20.98 -21.64
C SER A 222 4.90 19.64 -21.24
N GLN A 223 5.60 18.54 -21.53
CA GLN A 223 5.20 17.20 -21.16
C GLN A 223 5.12 17.04 -19.64
N LEU A 224 6.09 17.55 -18.88
CA LEU A 224 6.06 17.51 -17.41
C LEU A 224 4.94 18.39 -16.83
N ALA A 225 4.79 19.61 -17.35
CA ALA A 225 3.79 20.58 -16.86
C ALA A 225 2.35 20.08 -17.00
N LEU A 226 2.06 19.27 -18.03
CA LEU A 226 0.75 18.67 -18.26
C LEU A 226 0.65 17.24 -17.68
N GLY A 227 1.70 16.45 -17.82
CA GLY A 227 1.73 15.04 -17.42
C GLY A 227 1.70 14.83 -15.91
N LEU A 228 2.45 15.63 -15.13
CA LEU A 228 2.48 15.48 -13.67
C LEU A 228 1.10 15.76 -13.03
N PRO A 229 0.41 16.89 -13.31
CA PRO A 229 -0.92 17.12 -12.75
C PRO A 229 -1.96 16.11 -13.23
N LEU A 230 -1.89 15.69 -14.50
CA LEU A 230 -2.82 14.71 -15.05
C LEU A 230 -2.66 13.34 -14.38
N SER A 231 -1.42 12.88 -14.19
CA SER A 231 -1.12 11.64 -13.47
C SER A 231 -1.59 11.71 -12.03
N PHE A 232 -1.35 12.83 -11.36
CA PHE A 232 -1.83 13.08 -10.00
C PHE A 232 -3.35 12.94 -9.90
N VAL A 233 -4.10 13.52 -10.84
CA VAL A 233 -5.58 13.43 -10.85
C VAL A 233 -6.04 12.00 -11.13
N ILE A 234 -5.52 11.37 -12.19
CA ILE A 234 -5.93 10.03 -12.63
C ILE A 234 -5.67 9.00 -11.53
N TYR A 235 -4.45 8.94 -10.99
CA TYR A 235 -4.11 7.99 -9.93
C TYR A 235 -4.68 8.39 -8.57
N GLY A 236 -4.86 9.70 -8.33
CA GLY A 236 -5.60 10.22 -7.19
C GLY A 236 -6.99 9.60 -7.08
N ILE A 237 -7.72 9.64 -8.20
CA ILE A 237 -9.08 9.10 -8.33
C ILE A 237 -9.05 7.57 -8.38
N GLY A 238 -8.21 6.97 -9.23
CA GLY A 238 -8.23 5.55 -9.55
C GLY A 238 -7.53 4.63 -8.56
N THR A 239 -6.60 5.13 -7.74
CA THR A 239 -5.82 4.28 -6.81
C THR A 239 -5.72 4.88 -5.41
N VAL A 240 -5.34 6.15 -5.28
CA VAL A 240 -5.00 6.76 -3.99
C VAL A 240 -6.22 6.84 -3.08
N LEU A 241 -7.32 7.46 -3.53
CA LEU A 241 -8.56 7.57 -2.78
C LEU A 241 -9.21 6.20 -2.49
N PRO A 242 -9.35 5.29 -3.49
CA PRO A 242 -9.73 3.89 -3.26
C PRO A 242 -9.00 3.22 -2.11
N THR A 243 -7.67 3.28 -2.13
CA THR A 243 -6.83 2.65 -1.12
C THR A 243 -7.00 3.33 0.24
N MET A 244 -6.96 4.65 0.26
CA MET A 244 -7.07 5.46 1.47
C MET A 244 -8.38 5.16 2.20
N VAL A 245 -9.50 5.15 1.47
CA VAL A 245 -10.82 4.92 2.05
C VAL A 245 -10.97 3.47 2.48
N LEU A 246 -10.81 2.52 1.55
CA LEU A 246 -11.14 1.11 1.80
C LEU A 246 -10.26 0.52 2.90
N ILE A 247 -8.94 0.71 2.78
CA ILE A 247 -7.97 0.02 3.64
C ILE A 247 -7.71 0.85 4.90
N TYR A 248 -7.24 2.08 4.75
CA TYR A 248 -6.63 2.81 5.87
C TYR A 248 -7.63 3.59 6.72
N SER A 249 -8.68 4.13 6.11
CA SER A 249 -9.78 4.76 6.84
C SER A 249 -10.69 3.74 7.51
N ILE A 250 -10.95 2.59 6.87
CA ILE A 250 -11.97 1.66 7.33
C ILE A 250 -11.38 0.35 7.88
N LEU A 251 -10.62 -0.42 7.11
CA LEU A 251 -10.13 -1.75 7.53
C LEU A 251 -9.09 -1.70 8.65
N VAL A 252 -8.09 -0.81 8.58
CA VAL A 252 -7.00 -0.73 9.57
C VAL A 252 -7.47 -0.58 11.02
N PRO A 253 -8.37 0.34 11.41
CA PRO A 253 -8.84 0.42 12.79
C PRO A 253 -9.59 -0.87 13.22
N ARG A 254 -10.24 -1.58 12.29
CA ARG A 254 -10.93 -2.84 12.57
C ARG A 254 -9.95 -4.00 12.73
N PHE A 255 -8.90 -4.07 11.91
CA PHE A 255 -7.80 -5.00 12.13
C PHE A 255 -7.17 -4.79 13.50
N LEU A 256 -6.96 -3.54 13.93
CA LEU A 256 -6.43 -3.26 15.26
C LEU A 256 -7.40 -3.70 16.36
N LYS A 257 -8.70 -3.41 16.24
CA LYS A 257 -9.72 -3.87 17.20
C LYS A 257 -9.79 -5.40 17.30
N LEU A 258 -9.62 -6.12 16.18
CA LEU A 258 -9.73 -7.58 16.13
C LEU A 258 -8.47 -8.30 16.64
N THR A 259 -7.30 -7.73 16.37
CA THR A 259 -6.01 -8.35 16.69
C THR A 259 -5.44 -7.86 18.02
N ASN A 260 -5.83 -6.67 18.47
CA ASN A 260 -5.22 -5.96 19.59
C ASN A 260 -3.67 -5.87 19.49
N SER A 261 -3.14 -5.86 18.26
CA SER A 261 -1.70 -5.87 17.99
C SER A 261 -1.38 -4.94 16.83
N ALA A 262 -0.59 -3.90 17.10
CA ALA A 262 -0.13 -2.97 16.07
C ALA A 262 0.73 -3.69 15.02
N ILE A 263 1.60 -4.62 15.44
CA ILE A 263 2.45 -5.41 14.53
C ILE A 263 1.56 -6.25 13.61
N THR A 264 0.60 -7.00 14.16
CA THR A 264 -0.30 -7.82 13.34
C THR A 264 -1.14 -6.96 12.41
N THR A 265 -1.60 -5.80 12.87
CA THR A 265 -2.33 -4.83 12.03
C THR A 265 -1.50 -4.33 10.85
N VAL A 266 -0.21 -4.04 11.06
CA VAL A 266 0.71 -3.64 9.97
C VAL A 266 0.88 -4.77 8.95
N LEU A 267 1.05 -6.02 9.40
CA LEU A 267 1.16 -7.18 8.51
C LEU A 267 -0.14 -7.42 7.73
N LEU A 268 -1.30 -7.30 8.38
CA LEU A 268 -2.60 -7.43 7.73
C LEU A 268 -2.89 -6.30 6.74
N GLY A 269 -2.48 -5.06 7.05
CA GLY A 269 -2.58 -3.94 6.12
C GLY A 269 -1.68 -4.14 4.89
N GLY A 270 -0.45 -4.61 5.10
CA GLY A 270 0.46 -5.04 4.02
C GLY A 270 -0.15 -6.13 3.13
N LEU A 271 -0.70 -7.18 3.75
CA LEU A 271 -1.33 -8.29 3.04
C LEU A 271 -2.58 -7.84 2.28
N CYS A 272 -3.47 -7.09 2.93
CA CYS A 272 -4.70 -6.59 2.31
C CYS A 272 -4.39 -5.69 1.11
N TYR A 273 -3.39 -4.81 1.24
CA TYR A 273 -2.93 -3.98 0.14
C TYR A 273 -2.37 -4.81 -1.02
N ALA A 274 -1.52 -5.81 -0.74
CA ALA A 274 -1.01 -6.66 -1.80
C ALA A 274 -2.11 -7.47 -2.51
N LEU A 275 -3.10 -7.97 -1.76
CA LEU A 275 -4.17 -8.79 -2.33
C LEU A 275 -5.16 -8.01 -3.22
N VAL A 276 -5.34 -6.70 -3.00
CA VAL A 276 -6.15 -5.91 -3.94
C VAL A 276 -5.44 -5.69 -5.28
N HIS A 277 -4.14 -6.01 -5.39
CA HIS A 277 -3.38 -6.05 -6.65
C HIS A 277 -3.34 -7.45 -7.28
N MET A 278 -4.30 -8.33 -6.97
CA MET A 278 -4.33 -9.68 -7.56
C MET A 278 -4.69 -9.68 -9.05
N ALA A 279 -5.43 -8.68 -9.51
CA ALA A 279 -5.87 -8.57 -10.90
C ALA A 279 -4.98 -7.68 -11.77
N GLU A 280 -3.74 -7.40 -11.35
CA GLU A 280 -2.85 -6.52 -12.11
C GLU A 280 -2.66 -7.04 -13.54
N ALA A 281 -2.58 -6.13 -14.51
CA ALA A 281 -2.55 -6.47 -15.94
C ALA A 281 -1.34 -7.33 -16.35
N TRP A 282 -0.28 -7.33 -15.55
CA TRP A 282 0.90 -8.17 -15.77
C TRP A 282 0.78 -9.55 -15.11
N THR A 283 -0.23 -9.84 -14.29
CA THR A 283 -0.40 -11.19 -13.74
C THR A 283 -0.71 -12.20 -14.84
N ASN A 284 -0.13 -13.41 -14.72
CA ASN A 284 -0.29 -14.46 -15.72
C ASN A 284 -0.89 -15.72 -15.08
N PHE A 285 -2.18 -15.95 -15.34
CA PHE A 285 -2.92 -17.12 -14.83
C PHE A 285 -3.11 -18.24 -15.87
N SER A 286 -2.34 -18.24 -16.96
CA SER A 286 -2.45 -19.25 -18.03
C SER A 286 -2.11 -20.67 -17.59
N THR A 287 -1.27 -20.83 -16.57
CA THR A 287 -0.89 -22.12 -15.99
C THR A 287 -0.80 -22.01 -14.48
N LEU A 288 -0.85 -23.14 -13.76
CA LEU A 288 -0.68 -23.16 -12.31
C LEU A 288 0.68 -22.58 -11.88
N THR A 289 1.76 -22.89 -12.60
CA THR A 289 3.10 -22.36 -12.30
C THR A 289 3.14 -20.84 -12.47
N ASN A 290 2.59 -20.32 -13.57
CA ASN A 290 2.56 -18.88 -13.82
C ASN A 290 1.71 -18.15 -12.76
N ALA A 291 0.55 -18.72 -12.43
CA ALA A 291 -0.33 -18.20 -11.38
C ALA A 291 0.39 -18.11 -10.03
N LEU A 292 1.09 -19.18 -9.63
CA LEU A 292 1.84 -19.22 -8.39
C LEU A 292 2.96 -18.17 -8.37
N ILE A 293 3.75 -18.06 -9.44
CA ILE A 293 4.81 -17.05 -9.53
C ILE A 293 4.21 -15.63 -9.47
N SER A 294 3.13 -15.35 -10.22
CA SER A 294 2.45 -14.06 -10.20
C SER A 294 1.94 -13.69 -8.82
N ILE A 295 1.28 -14.61 -8.11
CA ILE A 295 0.76 -14.35 -6.75
C ILE A 295 1.91 -14.08 -5.77
N ILE A 296 2.96 -14.90 -5.77
CA ILE A 296 4.09 -14.73 -4.85
C ILE A 296 4.82 -13.41 -5.17
N PHE A 297 5.05 -13.12 -6.45
CA PHE A 297 5.73 -11.90 -6.87
C PHE A 297 4.93 -10.64 -6.53
N MET A 298 3.60 -10.67 -6.72
CA MET A 298 2.69 -9.60 -6.29
C MET A 298 2.78 -9.35 -4.79
N LEU A 299 2.76 -10.41 -3.97
CA LEU A 299 2.91 -10.29 -2.52
C LEU A 299 4.24 -9.63 -2.17
N ILE A 300 5.34 -10.08 -2.76
CA ILE A 300 6.68 -9.51 -2.56
C ILE A 300 6.70 -8.02 -2.96
N ASN A 301 6.10 -7.66 -4.09
CA ASN A 301 6.17 -6.31 -4.64
C ASN A 301 5.35 -5.28 -3.85
N TYR A 302 4.17 -5.67 -3.34
CA TYR A 302 3.22 -4.70 -2.76
C TYR A 302 3.11 -4.75 -1.23
N PHE A 303 3.55 -5.84 -0.58
CA PHE A 303 3.36 -6.00 0.86
C PHE A 303 4.01 -4.87 1.68
N GLY A 304 5.24 -4.49 1.34
CA GLY A 304 5.96 -3.40 2.01
C GLY A 304 5.22 -2.05 1.91
N ALA A 305 4.77 -1.68 0.71
CA ALA A 305 4.01 -0.45 0.49
C ALA A 305 2.74 -0.38 1.37
N GLY A 306 2.05 -1.51 1.56
CA GLY A 306 0.91 -1.57 2.47
C GLY A 306 1.28 -1.45 3.96
N MET A 307 2.44 -1.98 4.36
CA MET A 307 2.93 -1.88 5.73
C MET A 307 3.21 -0.43 6.14
N ILE A 308 3.96 0.34 5.34
CA ILE A 308 4.27 1.74 5.66
C ILE A 308 3.02 2.60 5.70
N LYS A 309 2.09 2.45 4.75
CA LYS A 309 0.79 3.15 4.78
C LYS A 309 0.00 2.83 6.05
N THR A 310 0.07 1.59 6.52
CA THR A 310 -0.53 1.18 7.81
C THR A 310 0.17 1.82 9.00
N VAL A 311 1.50 1.86 9.02
CA VAL A 311 2.28 2.53 10.08
C VAL A 311 1.94 4.01 10.14
N LEU A 312 1.94 4.72 9.01
CA LEU A 312 1.58 6.14 8.94
C LEU A 312 0.19 6.37 9.54
N THR A 313 -0.77 5.52 9.18
CA THR A 313 -2.14 5.61 9.69
C THR A 313 -2.23 5.31 11.19
N LEU A 314 -1.59 4.25 11.68
CA LEU A 314 -1.57 3.90 13.11
C LEU A 314 -0.91 4.97 13.97
N ARG A 315 0.19 5.57 13.49
CA ARG A 315 0.97 6.54 14.25
C ARG A 315 0.34 7.93 14.27
N THR A 316 -0.46 8.28 13.26
CA THR A 316 -1.09 9.60 13.15
C THR A 316 -2.60 9.60 13.45
N GLY A 317 -3.27 8.46 13.29
CA GLY A 317 -4.73 8.38 13.28
C GLY A 317 -5.37 9.15 12.14
N ASN A 318 -4.64 9.36 11.03
CA ASN A 318 -5.10 10.12 9.89
C ASN A 318 -4.68 9.41 8.60
N ALA A 319 -5.67 8.88 7.88
CA ALA A 319 -5.46 8.20 6.61
C ALA A 319 -4.93 9.17 5.52
N TRP A 320 -5.18 10.48 5.63
CA TRP A 320 -4.59 11.43 4.68
C TRP A 320 -3.06 11.48 4.74
N VAL A 321 -2.45 11.14 5.88
CA VAL A 321 -0.99 11.20 6.03
C VAL A 321 -0.30 10.20 5.10
N HIS A 322 -0.83 8.99 4.96
CA HIS A 322 -0.26 8.04 4.00
C HIS A 322 -0.56 8.46 2.55
N ALA A 323 -1.76 8.99 2.28
CA ALA A 323 -2.14 9.41 0.95
C ALA A 323 -1.17 10.49 0.43
N TRP A 324 -0.95 11.54 1.22
CA TRP A 324 -0.07 12.64 0.83
C TRP A 324 1.42 12.33 0.98
N GLY A 325 1.79 11.58 2.02
CA GLY A 325 3.19 11.32 2.33
C GLY A 325 3.84 10.21 1.51
N TYR A 326 3.08 9.23 1.01
CA TYR A 326 3.66 8.00 0.43
C TYR A 326 2.88 7.43 -0.77
N HIS A 327 1.82 8.09 -1.26
CA HIS A 327 0.99 7.46 -2.31
C HIS A 327 0.62 8.39 -3.46
N ALA A 328 0.26 9.64 -3.16
CA ALA A 328 -0.31 10.55 -4.15
C ALA A 328 0.73 11.13 -5.12
N ILE A 329 1.98 11.30 -4.67
CA ILE A 329 3.07 11.84 -5.49
C ILE A 329 4.01 10.70 -5.90
N ALA A 330 4.53 9.96 -4.93
CA ALA A 330 5.27 8.75 -5.17
C ALA A 330 4.39 7.54 -4.83
N PRO A 331 4.34 6.48 -5.66
CA PRO A 331 5.05 6.37 -6.94
C PRO A 331 4.37 7.03 -8.14
N HIS A 332 3.08 7.34 -8.03
CA HIS A 332 2.23 7.49 -9.21
C HIS A 332 2.42 8.76 -10.04
N VAL A 333 2.92 9.85 -9.46
CA VAL A 333 3.21 11.06 -10.23
C VAL A 333 4.60 10.97 -10.83
N ILE A 334 5.58 10.47 -10.10
CA ILE A 334 6.97 10.44 -10.59
C ILE A 334 7.17 9.30 -11.60
N ILE A 335 6.79 8.07 -11.25
CA ILE A 335 7.08 6.89 -12.06
C ILE A 335 6.11 6.76 -13.25
N ASP A 336 4.83 7.07 -13.06
CA ASP A 336 3.82 6.79 -14.09
C ASP A 336 3.55 7.96 -15.05
N THR A 337 4.11 9.15 -14.81
CA THR A 337 3.91 10.30 -15.71
C THR A 337 4.31 10.05 -17.16
N PRO A 338 5.47 9.41 -17.48
CA PRO A 338 5.80 9.06 -18.86
C PRO A 338 4.73 8.18 -19.53
N HIS A 339 4.11 7.28 -18.76
CA HIS A 339 3.05 6.41 -19.27
C HIS A 339 1.78 7.19 -19.59
N ILE A 340 1.36 8.10 -18.71
CA ILE A 340 0.21 8.99 -18.94
C ILE A 340 0.46 9.94 -20.12
N ILE A 341 1.65 10.52 -20.25
CA ILE A 341 2.01 11.36 -21.40
C ILE A 341 1.86 10.60 -22.72
N ASN A 342 2.33 9.36 -22.75
CA ASN A 342 2.22 8.51 -23.93
C ASN A 342 0.75 8.25 -24.31
N ILE A 343 -0.06 7.83 -23.34
CA ILE A 343 -1.49 7.52 -23.54
C ILE A 343 -2.26 8.73 -24.07
N PHE A 344 -2.00 9.91 -23.52
CA PHE A 344 -2.70 11.15 -23.88
C PHE A 344 -2.07 11.87 -25.08
N GLY A 345 -0.99 11.34 -25.64
CA GLY A 345 -0.30 11.93 -26.80
C GLY A 345 0.25 13.33 -26.56
N ILE A 346 0.70 13.63 -25.33
CA ILE A 346 1.23 14.95 -24.97
C ILE A 346 2.64 15.12 -25.58
N ARG A 347 2.81 16.15 -26.42
CA ARG A 347 4.05 16.40 -27.18
C ARG A 347 4.94 17.48 -26.55
#